data_AF-A0A851R7Y7-F1
#
_entry.id   AF-A0A851R7Y7-F1
#
_cell.length_a   1.000
_cell.length_b   1.000
_cell.length_c   1.000
_cell.angle_alpha   90.00
_cell.angle_beta   90.00
_cell.angle_gamma   90.00
#
_symmetry.space_group_name_H-M   'P 1'
#
loop_
_entity.id
_entity.type
_entity.pdbx_description
1 polymer ?
#
loop_
_entity_poly.entity_id
_entity_poly.type
_entity_poly.pdbx_seq_one_letter_code
_entity_poly.pdbx_strand_id
1 'polypeptide(L)'
;RRESRRLRRQERKKNAMVCFHCREPGHGVADCPAVLESQDMGTGICYRCGSTEHDLSKCRAKVDPAAGPFPYAKCFICGEMGHLSRSCPDNPKGLYAEGGGCKLCGSVEHFKKDCPEKQNAGELQGVW
;
A
#
# COMPACT_ATOMS: atom_id res chain seq x y z
N ARG A 1 -34.46 -0.05 0.95
CA ARG A 1 -33.77 0.53 2.15
C ARG A 1 -32.39 -0.11 2.43
N ARG A 2 -32.26 -1.45 2.51
CA ARG A 2 -30.96 -2.14 2.75
C ARG A 2 -29.98 -2.00 1.58
N GLU A 3 -30.46 -2.19 0.36
CA GLU A 3 -29.69 -2.05 -0.88
C GLU A 3 -29.12 -0.64 -1.07
N SER A 4 -29.93 0.40 -0.86
CA SER A 4 -29.47 1.79 -0.95
C SER A 4 -28.31 2.10 0.01
N ARG A 5 -28.28 1.49 1.21
CA ARG A 5 -27.15 1.62 2.14
C ARG A 5 -25.91 0.88 1.64
N ARG A 6 -26.08 -0.30 1.03
CA ARG A 6 -24.98 -1.05 0.40
C ARG A 6 -24.36 -0.26 -0.74
N LEU A 7 -25.16 0.28 -1.66
CA LEU A 7 -24.69 1.09 -2.79
C LEU A 7 -23.95 2.34 -2.30
N ARG A 8 -24.49 3.08 -1.33
CA ARG A 8 -23.81 4.25 -0.74
C ARG A 8 -22.46 3.90 -0.10
N ARG A 9 -22.34 2.73 0.54
CA ARG A 9 -21.06 2.26 1.11
C ARG A 9 -20.06 1.87 0.02
N GLN A 10 -20.52 1.21 -1.04
CA GLN A 10 -19.69 0.88 -2.19
C GLN A 10 -19.17 2.15 -2.87
N GLU A 11 -20.04 3.13 -3.10
CA GLU A 11 -19.68 4.42 -3.69
C GLU A 11 -18.65 5.16 -2.84
N ARG A 12 -18.90 5.26 -1.52
CA ARG A 12 -17.92 5.86 -0.60
C ARG A 12 -16.58 5.14 -0.61
N LYS A 13 -16.58 3.80 -0.67
CA LYS A 13 -15.34 3.00 -0.71
C LYS A 13 -14.59 3.21 -2.03
N LYS A 14 -15.31 3.26 -3.17
CA LYS A 14 -14.73 3.54 -4.48
C LYS A 14 -14.13 4.95 -4.51
N ASN A 15 -14.87 5.94 -4.05
CA ASN A 15 -14.40 7.33 -4.02
C ASN A 15 -13.24 7.55 -3.04
N ALA A 16 -13.17 6.77 -1.96
CA ALA A 16 -12.05 6.81 -1.01
C ALA A 16 -10.83 5.98 -1.45
N MET A 17 -10.95 5.16 -2.50
CA MET A 17 -9.81 4.45 -3.06
C MET A 17 -8.88 5.45 -3.74
N VAL A 18 -7.59 5.37 -3.44
CA VAL A 18 -6.55 6.21 -4.05
C VAL A 18 -5.68 5.35 -4.94
N CYS A 19 -5.42 5.82 -6.15
CA CYS A 19 -4.52 5.15 -7.07
C CYS A 19 -3.08 5.19 -6.55
N PHE A 20 -2.41 4.04 -6.46
CA PHE A 20 -1.02 4.01 -5.99
C PHE A 20 -0.01 4.58 -6.98
N HIS A 21 -0.40 4.79 -8.25
CA HIS A 21 0.43 5.38 -9.28
C HIS A 21 0.32 6.92 -9.29
N CYS A 22 -0.84 7.48 -9.63
CA CYS A 22 -1.02 8.94 -9.72
C CYS A 22 -1.47 9.60 -8.40
N ARG A 23 -1.82 8.83 -7.36
CA ARG A 23 -2.36 9.31 -6.07
C ARG A 23 -3.68 10.08 -6.15
N GLU A 24 -4.39 9.99 -7.27
CA GLU A 24 -5.74 10.54 -7.39
C GLU A 24 -6.79 9.56 -6.84
N PRO A 25 -7.86 10.07 -6.22
CA PRO A 25 -8.95 9.24 -5.70
C PRO A 25 -9.88 8.72 -6.81
N GLY A 26 -10.74 7.75 -6.45
CA GLY A 26 -11.84 7.26 -7.28
C GLY A 26 -11.51 6.05 -8.16
N HIS A 27 -10.23 5.69 -8.30
CA HIS A 27 -9.78 4.57 -9.13
C HIS A 27 -8.56 3.84 -8.52
N GLY A 28 -8.37 2.59 -8.93
CA GLY A 28 -7.17 1.81 -8.61
C GLY A 28 -6.14 1.87 -9.75
N VAL A 29 -4.94 1.33 -9.53
CA VAL A 29 -3.86 1.33 -10.54
C VAL A 29 -4.28 0.70 -11.88
N ALA A 30 -5.13 -0.33 -11.85
CA ALA A 30 -5.62 -1.00 -13.07
C ALA A 30 -6.52 -0.10 -13.94
N ASP A 31 -7.23 0.85 -13.33
CA ASP A 31 -8.14 1.78 -13.99
C ASP A 31 -7.51 3.19 -14.09
N CYS A 32 -6.20 3.30 -13.87
CA CYS A 32 -5.54 4.59 -13.81
C CYS A 32 -5.35 5.18 -15.21
N PRO A 33 -5.91 6.37 -15.49
CA PRO A 33 -5.86 6.97 -16.82
C PRO A 33 -4.42 7.31 -17.24
N ALA A 34 -3.52 7.54 -16.28
CA ALA A 34 -2.11 7.82 -16.53
C ALA A 34 -1.31 6.57 -16.96
N VAL A 35 -1.83 5.34 -16.76
CA VAL A 35 -1.11 4.10 -17.06
C VAL A 35 -1.16 3.73 -18.55
N LEU A 36 -2.05 4.36 -19.33
CA LEU A 36 -2.17 4.10 -20.78
C LEU A 36 -0.91 4.46 -21.59
N GLU A 37 0.02 5.25 -21.03
CA GLU A 37 1.31 5.58 -21.67
C GLU A 37 2.49 4.72 -21.16
N SER A 38 2.34 3.98 -20.06
CA SER A 38 3.44 3.30 -19.39
C SER A 38 3.14 1.81 -19.15
N GLN A 39 3.22 1.01 -20.22
CA GLN A 39 3.17 -0.47 -20.16
C GLN A 39 4.27 -1.10 -19.25
N ASP A 40 5.24 -0.30 -18.80
CA ASP A 40 6.44 -0.72 -18.09
C ASP A 40 6.33 -0.68 -16.54
N MET A 41 5.13 -0.46 -15.99
CA MET A 41 4.94 -0.35 -14.53
C MET A 41 4.68 -1.69 -13.82
N GLY A 42 4.79 -2.82 -14.53
CA GLY A 42 4.64 -4.16 -13.94
C GLY A 42 3.26 -4.39 -13.32
N THR A 43 2.21 -3.77 -13.86
CA THR A 43 0.85 -4.00 -13.40
C THR A 43 0.39 -5.39 -13.86
N GLY A 44 -0.24 -6.16 -12.96
CA GLY A 44 -0.75 -7.49 -13.30
C GLY A 44 0.26 -8.65 -13.22
N ILE A 45 1.49 -8.40 -12.76
CA ILE A 45 2.42 -9.47 -12.35
C ILE A 45 2.40 -9.68 -10.85
N CYS A 46 2.71 -10.90 -10.43
CA CYS A 46 3.03 -11.22 -9.06
C CYS A 46 4.37 -10.60 -8.71
N TYR A 47 4.38 -9.59 -7.84
CA TYR A 47 5.60 -8.90 -7.43
C TYR A 47 6.64 -9.78 -6.73
N ARG A 48 6.25 -10.97 -6.29
CA ARG A 48 7.16 -11.96 -5.71
C ARG A 48 7.90 -12.75 -6.77
N CYS A 49 7.23 -13.24 -7.82
CA CYS A 49 7.81 -14.21 -8.76
C CYS A 49 7.76 -13.80 -10.25
N GLY A 50 7.14 -12.67 -10.58
CA GLY A 50 7.03 -12.15 -11.94
C GLY A 50 5.92 -12.77 -12.79
N SER A 51 5.21 -13.81 -12.32
CA SER A 51 4.14 -14.46 -13.07
C SER A 51 2.91 -13.56 -13.21
N THR A 52 2.24 -13.57 -14.37
CA THR A 52 0.94 -12.91 -14.61
C THR A 52 -0.26 -13.79 -14.26
N GLU A 53 -0.06 -15.06 -13.93
CA GLU A 53 -1.15 -16.02 -13.76
C GLU A 53 -1.85 -15.92 -12.40
N HIS A 54 -1.21 -15.29 -11.42
CA HIS A 54 -1.72 -15.24 -10.05
C HIS A 54 -1.33 -13.95 -9.34
N ASP A 55 -2.10 -13.64 -8.30
CA ASP A 55 -1.80 -12.54 -7.39
C ASP A 55 -0.86 -12.98 -6.25
N LEU A 56 -0.28 -12.00 -5.56
CA LEU A 56 0.66 -12.24 -4.46
C LEU A 56 0.14 -13.21 -3.39
N SER A 57 -1.17 -13.22 -3.12
CA SER A 57 -1.79 -14.07 -2.09
C SER A 57 -1.79 -15.55 -2.47
N LYS A 58 -1.81 -15.84 -3.77
CA LYS A 58 -1.78 -17.21 -4.32
C LYS A 58 -0.38 -17.64 -4.75
N CYS A 59 0.62 -16.76 -4.60
CA CYS A 59 1.99 -17.05 -4.97
C CYS A 59 2.60 -18.09 -4.03
N ARG A 60 2.99 -19.24 -4.60
CA ARG A 60 3.69 -20.33 -3.90
C ARG A 60 5.18 -20.40 -4.22
N ALA A 61 5.67 -19.49 -5.06
CA ALA A 61 7.08 -19.45 -5.43
C ALA A 61 7.97 -19.20 -4.20
N LYS A 62 9.03 -19.99 -4.10
CA LYS A 62 10.14 -19.73 -3.18
C LYS A 62 11.12 -18.81 -3.91
N VAL A 63 11.31 -17.61 -3.38
CA VAL A 63 12.25 -16.64 -3.92
C VAL A 63 13.55 -16.70 -3.13
N ASP A 64 14.66 -16.42 -3.81
CA ASP A 64 15.97 -16.32 -3.17
C ASP A 64 15.95 -15.20 -2.12
N PRO A 65 16.33 -15.46 -0.85
CA PRO A 65 16.43 -14.43 0.17
C PRO A 65 17.30 -13.23 -0.25
N ALA A 66 18.34 -13.45 -1.07
CA ALA A 66 19.22 -12.40 -1.55
C ALA A 66 18.51 -11.41 -2.51
N ALA A 67 17.48 -11.86 -3.22
CA ALA A 67 16.69 -11.02 -4.12
C ALA A 67 15.63 -10.18 -3.37
N GLY A 68 15.46 -10.41 -2.07
CA GLY A 68 14.46 -9.75 -1.24
C GLY A 68 13.03 -10.29 -1.42
N PRO A 69 12.05 -9.73 -0.69
CA PRO A 69 10.69 -10.26 -0.65
C PRO A 69 9.87 -9.99 -1.92
N PHE A 70 10.20 -8.93 -2.66
CA PHE A 70 9.45 -8.47 -3.83
C PHE A 70 10.38 -8.03 -4.99
N PRO A 71 11.20 -8.95 -5.54
CA PRO A 71 12.19 -8.61 -6.56
C PRO A 71 11.59 -8.03 -7.85
N TYR A 72 10.33 -8.35 -8.14
CA TYR A 72 9.62 -7.87 -9.33
C TYR A 72 8.69 -6.68 -9.05
N ALA A 73 8.61 -6.20 -7.81
CA ALA A 73 7.88 -4.96 -7.52
C ALA A 73 8.64 -3.78 -8.10
N LYS A 74 7.99 -2.97 -8.92
CA LYS A 74 8.46 -1.64 -9.31
C LYS A 74 7.82 -0.60 -8.40
N CYS A 75 8.64 0.23 -7.77
CA CYS A 75 8.18 1.26 -6.86
C CYS A 75 7.48 2.38 -7.63
N PHE A 76 6.24 2.71 -7.28
CA PHE A 76 5.50 3.81 -7.91
C PHE A 76 5.98 5.21 -7.49
N ILE A 77 7.00 5.29 -6.64
CA ILE A 77 7.53 6.56 -6.11
C ILE A 77 8.88 6.87 -6.74
N CYS A 78 9.87 5.99 -6.56
CA CYS A 78 11.21 6.18 -7.13
C CYS A 78 11.41 5.48 -8.49
N GLY A 79 10.51 4.59 -8.89
CA GLY A 79 10.62 3.83 -10.15
C GLY A 79 11.57 2.62 -10.09
N GLU A 80 12.31 2.43 -9.00
CA GLU A 80 13.23 1.31 -8.84
C GLU A 80 12.52 0.00 -8.55
N MET A 81 13.19 -1.12 -8.83
CA MET A 81 12.68 -2.46 -8.58
C MET A 81 13.15 -3.03 -7.24
N GLY A 82 12.44 -4.03 -6.72
CA GLY A 82 12.83 -4.80 -5.53
C GLY A 82 12.06 -4.44 -4.26
N HIS A 83 11.20 -3.42 -4.29
CA HIS A 83 10.41 -3.01 -3.14
C HIS A 83 9.05 -2.41 -3.53
N LEU A 84 8.11 -2.40 -2.58
CA LEU A 84 6.82 -1.74 -2.72
C LEU A 84 6.94 -0.28 -2.29
N SER A 85 6.09 0.62 -2.81
CA SER A 85 6.09 2.06 -2.45
C SER A 85 6.02 2.34 -0.94
N ARG A 86 5.46 1.43 -0.15
CA ARG A 86 5.42 1.53 1.31
C ARG A 86 6.80 1.36 1.97
N SER A 87 7.69 0.61 1.35
CA SER A 87 9.06 0.34 1.80
C SER A 87 10.09 1.14 1.01
N CYS A 88 9.65 2.13 0.24
CA CYS A 88 10.54 3.00 -0.51
C CYS A 88 11.30 3.92 0.46
N PRO A 89 12.65 3.93 0.44
CA PRO A 89 13.44 4.79 1.30
C PRO A 89 13.19 6.28 0.99
N ASP A 90 12.98 6.60 -0.27
CA ASP A 90 12.72 7.96 -0.75
C ASP A 90 11.22 8.27 -0.87
N ASN A 91 10.41 7.88 0.12
CA ASN A 91 8.98 8.18 0.13
C ASN A 91 8.66 9.43 0.98
N PRO A 92 8.59 10.64 0.40
CA PRO A 92 8.36 11.87 1.15
C PRO A 92 6.97 11.92 1.83
N LYS A 93 6.01 11.12 1.37
CA LYS A 93 4.65 11.02 1.95
C LYS A 93 4.51 9.85 2.94
N GLY A 94 5.52 8.99 3.04
CA GLY A 94 5.52 7.76 3.84
C GLY A 94 4.33 6.83 3.55
N LEU A 95 3.89 6.09 4.57
CA LEU A 95 2.78 5.12 4.47
C LEU A 95 1.43 5.75 4.15
N TYR A 96 1.28 7.05 4.37
CA TYR A 96 0.02 7.77 4.25
C TYR A 96 -0.17 8.27 2.82
N ALA A 97 -1.25 7.87 2.17
CA ALA A 97 -1.51 8.20 0.76
C ALA A 97 -1.53 9.72 0.50
N GLU A 98 -2.14 10.47 1.43
CA GLU A 98 -2.23 11.93 1.42
C GLU A 98 -1.02 12.63 2.08
N GLY A 99 -0.03 11.87 2.57
CA GLY A 99 1.06 12.37 3.40
C GLY A 99 0.68 12.52 4.88
N GLY A 100 1.60 13.07 5.66
CA GLY A 100 1.51 13.14 7.12
C GLY A 100 2.08 11.93 7.82
N GLY A 101 1.85 11.84 9.13
CA GLY A 101 2.43 10.81 9.97
C GLY A 101 1.47 10.32 11.04
N CYS A 102 1.95 9.36 11.83
CA CYS A 102 1.29 8.85 13.00
C CYS A 102 0.83 10.01 13.90
N LYS A 103 -0.47 10.08 14.19
CA LYS A 103 -1.04 11.17 15.00
C LYS A 103 -0.63 11.15 16.48
N LEU A 104 0.21 10.20 16.87
CA LEU A 104 0.76 10.09 18.23
C LEU A 104 2.20 10.59 18.26
N CYS A 105 3.07 10.03 17.41
CA CYS A 105 4.51 10.30 17.43
C CYS A 105 5.05 11.04 16.20
N GLY A 106 4.21 11.32 15.20
CA GLY A 106 4.60 11.99 13.95
C GLY A 106 5.30 11.11 12.91
N SER A 107 5.70 9.87 13.23
CA SER A 107 6.40 8.99 12.30
C SER A 107 5.57 8.62 11.08
N VAL A 108 6.20 8.58 9.90
CA VAL A 108 5.56 8.24 8.63
C VAL A 108 5.70 6.76 8.26
N GLU A 109 6.39 5.97 9.09
CA GLU A 109 6.76 4.57 8.82
C GLU A 109 5.71 3.54 9.28
N HIS A 110 4.75 3.96 10.11
CA HIS A 110 3.71 3.08 10.64
C HIS A 110 2.35 3.77 10.67
N PHE A 111 1.28 2.96 10.71
CA PHE A 111 -0.06 3.47 11.00
C PHE A 111 -0.22 3.66 12.51
N LYS A 112 -1.06 4.62 12.94
CA LYS A 112 -1.37 4.87 14.37
C LYS A 112 -1.64 3.60 15.20
N LYS A 113 -2.27 2.58 14.60
CA LYS A 113 -2.57 1.30 15.25
C LYS A 113 -1.31 0.50 15.65
N ASP A 114 -0.24 0.66 14.89
CA ASP A 114 1.05 -0.01 15.04
C ASP A 114 2.09 0.93 15.68
N CYS A 115 1.64 2.04 16.28
CA CYS A 115 2.52 3.01 16.92
C CYS A 115 3.17 2.41 18.18
N PRO A 116 4.51 2.38 18.29
CA PRO A 116 5.20 1.82 19.45
C PRO A 116 4.89 2.61 20.74
N GLU A 117 4.69 3.92 20.65
CA GLU A 117 4.32 4.76 21.81
C GLU A 117 2.90 4.47 22.32
N LYS A 118 2.02 3.93 21.47
CA LYS A 118 0.69 3.49 21.90
C LYS A 118 0.75 2.28 22.84
N GLN A 119 1.79 1.45 22.72
CA GLN A 119 1.98 0.28 23.58
C GLN A 119 2.43 0.71 24.98
N ASN A 120 3.30 1.71 25.07
CA ASN A 120 3.78 2.28 26.34
C ASN A 120 2.69 3.04 27.14
N ALA A 121 1.66 3.57 26.47
CA ALA A 121 0.54 4.24 27.16
C ALA A 121 -0.45 3.26 27.83
N GLY A 122 -0.39 1.96 27.52
CA GLY A 122 -1.23 0.93 28.13
C GLY A 122 -0.64 0.27 29.37
N GLU A 123 0.65 0.47 29.66
CA GLU A 123 1.41 -0.25 30.68
C GLU A 123 1.51 0.51 32.03
N LEU A 124 0.97 1.73 32.12
CA LEU A 124 0.92 2.52 33.36
C LEU A 124 -0.42 2.44 34.12
N GLN A 125 -1.28 1.46 33.78
CA GLN A 125 -2.60 1.29 34.40
C GLN A 125 -2.77 -0.10 35.06
N GLY A 126 -1.67 -0.68 35.56
CA GLY A 126 -1.64 -2.05 36.08
C GLY A 126 -0.81 -2.28 37.35
N VAL A 127 -0.44 -1.22 38.08
CA VAL A 127 0.17 -1.36 39.43
C VAL A 127 -0.79 -0.82 40.48
N TRP A 128 -1.56 -1.73 41.06
CA TRP A 128 -2.22 -1.58 42.36
C TRP A 128 -1.70 -2.68 43.28
#